data_AF-A0A725UX25-F1
#
_entry.id   AF-A0A725UX25-F1
#
_cell.length_a   1.000
_cell.length_b   1.000
_cell.length_c   1.000
_cell.angle_alpha   90.00
_cell.angle_beta   90.00
_cell.angle_gamma   90.00
#
_symmetry.space_group_name_H-M   'P 1'
#
loop_
_entity.id
_entity.type
_entity.pdbx_description
1 polymer ?
#
loop_
_entity_poly.entity_id
_entity_poly.type
_entity_poly.pdbx_seq_one_letter_code
_entity_poly.pdbx_strand_id
1 'polypeptide(L)'
;MMPEWTTACPDWAERLKKGQSIIPAPIYPEQAEIALNVFRQLKIVDAPGSPTFGESCAQWVFDLVAALFGSYDAETGRRHITEVFVLIPKKNSKSTLAAGIMMTSLLLNWRQAAGYTIIAPTVEVATNAFNPARDMVKRDDDLDDLCQVQTHIRTITHRGTDTTLKVVAADPNTVSGIKSVGTLIDELWLFGKQHNSEDMLREAVGGMASRPEGFVMYTTTQSNEPPAGVFKKKLQYARDVRDGKIHDPHFLPVIFEHPPEMVASGEHLLLDNLAMVNPNLGYSVDE
;
A
#
# COMPACT_ATOMS: atom_id res chain seq x y z
N MET A 1 -27.93 10.70 -1.09
CA MET A 1 -27.81 9.34 -1.65
C MET A 1 -26.32 9.03 -1.63
N MET A 2 -25.88 7.93 -1.02
CA MET A 2 -24.45 7.57 -1.09
C MET A 2 -24.09 7.33 -2.57
N PRO A 3 -22.94 7.82 -3.05
CA PRO A 3 -22.49 7.47 -4.40
C PRO A 3 -22.40 5.93 -4.51
N GLU A 4 -22.73 5.38 -5.67
CA GLU A 4 -22.53 3.96 -5.95
C GLU A 4 -21.13 3.81 -6.54
N TRP A 5 -20.28 2.95 -5.97
CA TRP A 5 -18.94 2.68 -6.47
C TRP A 5 -18.61 1.20 -6.37
N THR A 6 -17.60 0.79 -7.13
CA THR A 6 -17.08 -0.58 -7.12
C THR A 6 -15.56 -0.57 -7.26
N THR A 7 -14.91 -1.54 -6.63
CA THR A 7 -13.49 -1.85 -6.79
C THR A 7 -13.26 -3.06 -7.69
N ALA A 8 -14.33 -3.68 -8.21
CA ALA A 8 -14.23 -4.75 -9.18
C ALA A 8 -13.72 -4.21 -10.52
N CYS A 9 -12.88 -5.01 -11.19
CA CYS A 9 -12.38 -4.74 -12.54
C CYS A 9 -12.41 -6.05 -13.34
N PRO A 10 -13.60 -6.54 -13.78
CA PRO A 10 -13.70 -7.81 -14.51
C PRO A 10 -12.97 -7.81 -15.86
N ASP A 11 -12.71 -6.63 -16.42
CA ASP A 11 -11.98 -6.40 -17.67
C ASP A 11 -10.46 -6.20 -17.47
N TRP A 12 -9.93 -6.46 -16.26
CA TRP A 12 -8.54 -6.21 -15.88
C TRP A 12 -7.50 -6.76 -16.88
N ALA A 13 -7.73 -7.95 -17.43
CA ALA A 13 -6.81 -8.60 -18.36
C ALA A 13 -6.64 -7.79 -19.64
N GLU A 14 -7.75 -7.30 -20.20
CA GLU A 14 -7.74 -6.45 -21.39
C GLU A 14 -7.16 -5.06 -21.11
N ARG A 15 -7.37 -4.54 -19.89
CA ARG A 15 -6.75 -3.28 -19.47
C ARG A 15 -5.24 -3.39 -19.40
N LEU A 16 -4.70 -4.42 -18.74
CA LEU A 16 -3.26 -4.64 -18.65
C LEU A 16 -2.63 -4.83 -20.04
N LYS A 17 -3.26 -5.60 -20.94
CA LYS A 17 -2.78 -5.75 -22.34
C LYS A 17 -2.69 -4.41 -23.08
N LYS A 18 -3.61 -3.49 -22.78
CA LYS A 18 -3.69 -2.16 -23.42
C LYS A 18 -2.95 -1.06 -22.65
N GLY A 19 -2.27 -1.39 -21.55
CA GLY A 19 -1.63 -0.40 -20.67
C GLY A 19 -2.62 0.55 -19.98
N GLN A 20 -3.88 0.14 -19.81
CA GLN A 20 -4.92 0.93 -19.14
C GLN A 20 -4.91 0.64 -17.63
N SER A 21 -5.34 1.63 -16.84
CA SER A 21 -5.38 1.51 -15.39
C SER A 21 -6.41 0.48 -14.91
N ILE A 22 -5.99 -0.40 -14.01
CA ILE A 22 -6.84 -1.35 -13.28
C ILE A 22 -7.36 -0.77 -11.96
N ILE A 23 -7.01 0.48 -11.65
CA ILE A 23 -7.36 1.16 -10.40
C ILE A 23 -8.56 2.08 -10.68
N PRO A 24 -9.62 2.04 -9.85
CA PRO A 24 -10.79 2.89 -10.05
C PRO A 24 -10.46 4.36 -9.76
N ALA A 25 -11.26 5.27 -10.33
CA ALA A 25 -11.19 6.69 -10.01
C ALA A 25 -11.55 6.94 -8.52
N PRO A 26 -11.05 8.04 -7.92
CA PRO A 26 -11.41 8.40 -6.54
C PRO A 26 -12.91 8.70 -6.39
N ILE A 27 -13.49 8.31 -5.27
CA ILE A 27 -14.89 8.60 -4.92
C ILE A 27 -15.07 10.11 -4.66
N TYR A 28 -14.08 10.72 -4.00
CA TYR A 28 -13.99 12.14 -3.67
C TYR A 28 -12.72 12.74 -4.30
N PRO A 29 -12.82 13.27 -5.55
CA PRO A 29 -11.66 13.78 -6.28
C PRO A 29 -10.89 14.89 -5.55
N GLU A 30 -11.58 15.75 -4.79
CA GLU A 30 -10.93 16.82 -4.02
C GLU A 30 -10.00 16.27 -2.93
N GLN A 31 -10.43 15.20 -2.25
CA GLN A 31 -9.62 14.54 -1.21
C GLN A 31 -8.42 13.80 -1.82
N ALA A 32 -8.60 13.23 -3.02
CA ALA A 32 -7.50 12.66 -3.78
C ALA A 32 -6.46 13.72 -4.15
N GLU A 33 -6.87 14.89 -4.63
CA GLU A 33 -5.94 15.94 -5.07
C GLU A 33 -5.14 16.53 -3.89
N ILE A 34 -5.78 16.73 -2.73
CA ILE A 34 -5.07 17.13 -1.50
C ILE A 34 -3.95 16.14 -1.17
N ALA A 35 -4.26 14.84 -1.22
CA ALA A 35 -3.27 13.82 -0.92
C ALA A 35 -2.17 13.71 -1.98
N LEU A 36 -2.52 13.82 -3.26
CA LEU A 36 -1.56 13.82 -4.35
C LEU A 36 -0.60 15.01 -4.26
N ASN A 37 -1.07 16.19 -3.85
CA ASN A 37 -0.21 17.35 -3.66
C ASN A 37 0.86 17.11 -2.60
N VAL A 38 0.53 16.45 -1.49
CA VAL A 38 1.53 16.06 -0.47
C VAL A 38 2.43 14.94 -0.99
N PHE A 39 1.82 13.86 -1.51
CA PHE A 39 2.56 12.67 -1.95
C PHE A 39 3.59 12.99 -3.04
N ARG A 40 3.22 13.81 -4.04
CA ARG A 40 4.10 14.20 -5.15
C ARG A 40 5.34 14.97 -4.70
N GLN A 41 5.30 15.64 -3.56
CA GLN A 41 6.43 16.43 -3.04
C GLN A 41 7.43 15.60 -2.22
N LEU A 42 7.05 14.40 -1.77
CA LEU A 42 7.94 13.53 -1.00
C LEU A 42 9.13 13.09 -1.88
N LYS A 43 10.35 13.07 -1.32
CA LYS A 43 11.58 12.69 -2.03
C LYS A 43 11.84 11.19 -2.01
N ILE A 44 12.27 10.64 -3.14
CA ILE A 44 12.83 9.30 -3.25
C ILE A 44 14.36 9.43 -3.08
N VAL A 45 14.80 9.51 -1.83
CA VAL A 45 16.19 9.90 -1.49
C VAL A 45 17.24 8.97 -2.08
N ASP A 46 16.97 7.68 -2.15
CA ASP A 46 17.89 6.65 -2.64
C ASP A 46 17.93 6.53 -4.18
N ALA A 47 17.06 7.26 -4.90
CA ALA A 47 17.15 7.35 -6.35
C ALA A 47 18.22 8.39 -6.78
N PRO A 48 18.87 8.20 -7.95
CA PRO A 48 19.83 9.17 -8.49
C PRO A 48 19.24 10.58 -8.59
N GLY A 49 19.89 11.56 -7.96
CA GLY A 49 19.41 12.94 -7.93
C GLY A 49 18.31 13.23 -6.89
N SER A 50 17.88 12.21 -6.14
CA SER A 50 16.84 12.30 -5.10
C SER A 50 15.56 13.02 -5.55
N PRO A 51 14.98 12.65 -6.72
CA PRO A 51 13.78 13.27 -7.24
C PRO A 51 12.58 13.03 -6.32
N THR A 52 11.54 13.83 -6.51
CA THR A 52 10.26 13.64 -5.85
C THR A 52 9.45 12.50 -6.50
N PHE A 53 8.44 11.96 -5.79
CA PHE A 53 7.50 11.03 -6.40
C PHE A 53 6.84 11.64 -7.65
N GLY A 54 6.51 12.94 -7.61
CA GLY A 54 5.90 13.65 -8.74
C GLY A 54 6.75 13.68 -10.00
N GLU A 55 8.08 13.64 -9.86
CA GLU A 55 9.02 13.70 -10.99
C GLU A 55 9.38 12.33 -11.57
N SER A 56 9.17 11.24 -10.82
CA SER A 56 9.78 9.94 -11.14
C SER A 56 8.87 8.72 -11.09
N CYS A 57 7.61 8.86 -10.68
CA CYS A 57 6.69 7.71 -10.61
C CYS A 57 5.78 7.58 -11.84
N ALA A 58 5.50 6.33 -12.20
CA ALA A 58 4.52 5.99 -13.22
C ALA A 58 3.08 6.32 -12.76
N GLN A 59 2.18 6.57 -13.71
CA GLN A 59 0.83 7.05 -13.44
C GLN A 59 0.03 6.15 -12.47
N TRP A 60 0.19 4.83 -12.52
CA TRP A 60 -0.51 3.90 -11.64
C TRP A 60 -0.25 4.16 -10.14
N VAL A 61 0.92 4.71 -9.79
CA VAL A 61 1.24 5.12 -8.42
C VAL A 61 0.30 6.22 -7.97
N PHE A 62 0.08 7.22 -8.81
CA PHE A 62 -0.83 8.33 -8.52
C PHE A 62 -2.28 7.86 -8.53
N ASP A 63 -2.65 6.93 -9.41
CA ASP A 63 -3.99 6.33 -9.40
C ASP A 63 -4.26 5.60 -8.08
N LEU A 64 -3.28 4.85 -7.56
CA LEU A 64 -3.38 4.17 -6.25
C LEU A 64 -3.56 5.16 -5.10
N VAL A 65 -2.73 6.20 -5.06
CA VAL A 65 -2.82 7.27 -4.05
C VAL A 65 -4.18 7.97 -4.15
N ALA A 66 -4.61 8.32 -5.37
CA ALA A 66 -5.91 8.94 -5.61
C ALA A 66 -7.05 8.04 -5.11
N ALA A 67 -7.09 6.76 -5.48
CA ALA A 67 -8.14 5.85 -5.07
C ALA A 67 -8.21 5.67 -3.55
N LEU A 68 -7.06 5.48 -2.89
CA LEU A 68 -7.01 5.30 -1.43
C LEU A 68 -7.45 6.57 -0.68
N PHE A 69 -6.84 7.71 -0.97
CA PHE A 69 -7.11 8.95 -0.24
C PHE A 69 -8.44 9.60 -0.67
N GLY A 70 -8.80 9.49 -1.94
CA GLY A 70 -10.09 9.89 -2.48
C GLY A 70 -11.25 8.97 -2.08
N SER A 71 -11.03 7.93 -1.28
CA SER A 71 -12.12 7.18 -0.65
C SER A 71 -12.52 7.72 0.72
N TYR A 72 -11.89 8.80 1.18
CA TYR A 72 -12.18 9.45 2.45
C TYR A 72 -13.28 10.50 2.30
N ASP A 73 -14.37 10.32 3.05
CA ASP A 73 -15.43 11.30 3.20
C ASP A 73 -15.05 12.30 4.29
N ALA A 74 -14.70 13.52 3.88
CA ALA A 74 -14.29 14.58 4.79
C ALA A 74 -15.45 15.13 5.66
N GLU A 75 -16.72 14.95 5.24
CA GLU A 75 -17.88 15.42 6.03
C GLU A 75 -18.18 14.46 7.18
N THR A 76 -18.12 13.14 6.91
CA THR A 76 -18.44 12.11 7.90
C THR A 76 -17.23 11.56 8.65
N GLY A 77 -16.03 11.82 8.12
CA GLY A 77 -14.78 11.26 8.62
C GLY A 77 -14.60 9.77 8.34
N ARG A 78 -15.40 9.19 7.43
CA ARG A 78 -15.37 7.76 7.10
C ARG A 78 -14.54 7.51 5.84
N ARG A 79 -13.71 6.46 5.87
CA ARG A 79 -13.07 5.93 4.67
C ARG A 79 -13.89 4.77 4.11
N HIS A 80 -14.14 4.81 2.81
CA HIS A 80 -14.86 3.75 2.11
C HIS A 80 -13.93 2.62 1.66
N ILE A 81 -12.72 2.90 1.16
CA ILE A 81 -11.73 1.85 0.87
C ILE A 81 -10.87 1.64 2.11
N THR A 82 -11.18 0.62 2.90
CA THR A 82 -10.52 0.33 4.18
C THR A 82 -9.43 -0.73 4.08
N GLU A 83 -9.45 -1.55 3.02
CA GLU A 83 -8.39 -2.51 2.74
C GLU A 83 -7.86 -2.35 1.31
N VAL A 84 -6.54 -2.33 1.16
CA VAL A 84 -5.86 -2.27 -0.14
C VAL A 84 -4.91 -3.45 -0.24
N PHE A 85 -4.97 -4.19 -1.35
CA PHE A 85 -4.05 -5.29 -1.62
C PHE A 85 -3.26 -5.02 -2.89
N VAL A 86 -1.94 -4.82 -2.75
CA VAL A 86 -1.03 -4.54 -3.86
C VAL A 86 -0.12 -5.75 -4.12
N LEU A 87 -0.31 -6.39 -5.27
CA LEU A 87 0.58 -7.41 -5.82
C LEU A 87 1.27 -6.84 -7.06
N ILE A 88 2.57 -6.61 -6.96
CA ILE A 88 3.43 -6.16 -8.07
C ILE A 88 4.71 -7.01 -8.14
N PRO A 89 5.37 -7.11 -9.30
CA PRO A 89 6.64 -7.81 -9.41
C PRO A 89 7.74 -7.19 -8.54
N LYS A 90 8.81 -7.96 -8.32
CA LYS A 90 10.02 -7.44 -7.67
C LYS A 90 10.58 -6.24 -8.44
N LYS A 91 11.34 -5.38 -7.76
CA LYS A 91 11.99 -4.18 -8.31
C LYS A 91 11.05 -3.05 -8.78
N ASN A 92 9.74 -3.15 -8.53
CA ASN A 92 8.77 -2.09 -8.80
C ASN A 92 8.66 -1.07 -7.64
N SER A 93 9.75 -0.82 -6.90
CA SER A 93 9.82 0.16 -5.79
C SER A 93 8.71 0.09 -4.73
N LYS A 94 8.21 -1.12 -4.46
CA LYS A 94 7.06 -1.39 -3.56
C LYS A 94 7.20 -0.75 -2.17
N SER A 95 8.32 -1.00 -1.48
CA SER A 95 8.50 -0.51 -0.10
C SER A 95 8.67 1.02 -0.06
N THR A 96 9.27 1.62 -1.08
CA THR A 96 9.36 3.08 -1.25
C THR A 96 7.98 3.70 -1.46
N LEU A 97 7.15 3.11 -2.34
CA LEU A 97 5.76 3.51 -2.53
C LEU A 97 4.95 3.43 -1.23
N ALA A 98 5.05 2.29 -0.54
CA ALA A 98 4.37 2.09 0.73
C ALA A 98 4.82 3.13 1.78
N ALA A 99 6.10 3.45 1.84
CA ALA A 99 6.64 4.50 2.71
C ALA A 99 6.03 5.88 2.41
N GLY A 100 5.94 6.25 1.12
CA GLY A 100 5.32 7.51 0.69
C GLY A 100 3.83 7.60 1.06
N ILE A 101 3.08 6.51 0.88
CA ILE A 101 1.66 6.44 1.28
C ILE A 101 1.50 6.58 2.80
N MET A 102 2.34 5.90 3.57
CA MET A 102 2.30 5.97 5.04
C MET A 102 2.70 7.37 5.55
N MET A 103 3.70 8.01 4.94
CA MET A 103 4.08 9.40 5.25
C MET A 103 2.97 10.40 4.88
N THR A 104 2.35 10.25 3.71
CA THR A 104 1.22 11.08 3.31
C THR A 104 0.06 10.94 4.29
N SER A 105 -0.21 9.72 4.74
CA SER A 105 -1.23 9.44 5.76
C SER A 105 -0.90 10.08 7.11
N LEU A 106 0.38 10.03 7.53
CA LEU A 106 0.86 10.66 8.76
C LEU A 106 0.63 12.17 8.74
N LEU A 107 0.98 12.82 7.61
CA LEU A 107 0.93 14.28 7.44
C LEU A 107 -0.50 14.82 7.33
N LEU A 108 -1.41 14.09 6.66
CA LEU A 108 -2.80 14.50 6.47
C LEU A 108 -3.72 14.12 7.62
N ASN A 109 -3.22 13.37 8.60
CA ASN A 109 -4.05 12.89 9.69
C ASN A 109 -4.50 14.02 10.62
N TRP A 110 -5.81 14.13 10.80
CA TRP A 110 -6.44 15.11 11.70
C TRP A 110 -6.54 14.61 13.15
N ARG A 111 -6.47 13.30 13.39
CA ARG A 111 -6.63 12.72 14.73
C ARG A 111 -5.39 12.99 15.60
N GLN A 112 -5.60 13.56 16.77
CA GLN A 112 -4.53 13.72 17.77
C GLN A 112 -4.07 12.37 18.32
N ALA A 113 -2.76 12.21 18.49
CA ALA A 113 -2.07 11.01 18.97
C ALA A 113 -2.47 9.72 18.23
N ALA A 114 -2.69 9.81 16.91
CA ALA A 114 -2.97 8.61 16.11
C ALA A 114 -1.73 7.73 15.96
N GLY A 115 -1.94 6.42 15.89
CA GLY A 115 -0.90 5.44 15.62
C GLY A 115 -0.98 4.95 14.18
N TYR A 116 0.13 4.89 13.49
CA TYR A 116 0.34 4.20 12.23
C TYR A 116 1.43 3.15 12.42
N THR A 117 1.26 1.99 11.79
CA THR A 117 2.13 0.84 12.04
C THR A 117 2.63 0.23 10.75
N ILE A 118 3.91 -0.13 10.72
CA ILE A 118 4.52 -1.00 9.71
C ILE A 118 4.76 -2.37 10.35
N ILE A 119 4.19 -3.40 9.76
CA ILE A 119 4.32 -4.79 10.17
C ILE A 119 4.92 -5.56 8.99
N ALA A 120 6.00 -6.27 9.25
CA ALA A 120 6.64 -7.15 8.27
C ALA A 120 7.13 -8.42 8.98
N PRO A 121 7.44 -9.50 8.24
CA PRO A 121 7.81 -10.80 8.83
C PRO A 121 9.03 -10.73 9.74
N THR A 122 9.93 -9.78 9.48
CA THR A 122 11.09 -9.48 10.33
C THR A 122 11.30 -7.97 10.42
N VAL A 123 12.02 -7.53 11.46
CA VAL A 123 12.40 -6.11 11.63
C VAL A 123 13.27 -5.60 10.48
N GLU A 124 14.10 -6.47 9.90
CA GLU A 124 14.92 -6.15 8.73
C GLU A 124 14.04 -5.86 7.51
N VAL A 125 13.03 -6.68 7.25
CA VAL A 125 12.09 -6.42 6.15
C VAL A 125 11.29 -5.14 6.40
N ALA A 126 10.84 -4.89 7.63
CA ALA A 126 10.13 -3.65 7.97
C ALA A 126 10.99 -2.40 7.75
N THR A 127 12.32 -2.54 7.82
CA THR A 127 13.26 -1.45 7.59
C THR A 127 13.27 -1.00 6.12
N ASN A 128 12.84 -1.85 5.18
CA ASN A 128 12.72 -1.50 3.76
C ASN A 128 11.64 -0.44 3.50
N ALA A 129 10.59 -0.40 4.32
CA ALA A 129 9.55 0.64 4.25
C ALA A 129 9.83 1.80 5.22
N PHE A 130 10.44 1.52 6.38
CA PHE A 130 10.75 2.58 7.35
C PHE A 130 11.88 3.51 6.90
N ASN A 131 12.95 2.98 6.29
CA ASN A 131 14.09 3.80 5.90
C ASN A 131 13.73 4.87 4.84
N PRO A 132 12.97 4.56 3.77
CA PRO A 132 12.54 5.59 2.84
C PRO A 132 11.71 6.69 3.53
N ALA A 133 10.77 6.34 4.41
CA ALA A 133 9.99 7.31 5.18
C ALA A 133 10.87 8.20 6.08
N ARG A 134 11.83 7.56 6.78
CA ARG A 134 12.84 8.24 7.60
C ARG A 134 13.67 9.23 6.78
N ASP A 135 14.07 8.83 5.58
CA ASP A 135 14.94 9.61 4.72
C ASP A 135 14.19 10.76 4.05
N MET A 136 12.89 10.58 3.71
CA MET A 136 12.01 11.69 3.29
C MET A 136 12.03 12.81 4.33
N VAL A 137 11.89 12.48 5.62
CA VAL A 137 11.94 13.49 6.70
C VAL A 137 13.33 14.10 6.85
N LYS A 138 14.37 13.28 6.96
CA LYS A 138 15.73 13.77 7.23
C LYS A 138 16.37 14.58 6.09
N ARG A 139 15.78 14.57 4.90
CA ARG A 139 16.32 15.23 3.69
C ARG A 139 15.40 16.32 3.16
N ASP A 140 14.50 16.79 4.01
CA ASP A 140 13.57 17.85 3.72
C ASP A 140 13.38 18.71 4.97
N ASP A 141 13.80 19.98 4.91
CA ASP A 141 13.87 20.85 6.09
C ASP A 141 12.48 21.08 6.70
N ASP A 142 11.44 21.23 5.87
CA ASP A 142 10.06 21.40 6.32
C ASP A 142 9.55 20.13 7.03
N LEU A 143 9.87 18.94 6.50
CA LEU A 143 9.51 17.69 7.18
C LEU A 143 10.31 17.46 8.46
N ASP A 144 11.59 17.80 8.53
CA ASP A 144 12.41 17.65 9.75
C ASP A 144 11.91 18.57 10.88
N ASP A 145 11.43 19.76 10.54
CA ASP A 145 10.75 20.67 11.46
C ASP A 145 9.41 20.07 11.93
N LEU A 146 8.61 19.49 11.02
CA LEU A 146 7.30 18.93 11.35
C LEU A 146 7.36 17.57 12.05
N CYS A 147 8.42 16.78 11.85
CA CYS A 147 8.50 15.39 12.27
C CYS A 147 9.78 15.06 13.04
N GLN A 148 9.64 14.30 14.12
CA GLN A 148 10.76 13.77 14.87
C GLN A 148 11.06 12.33 14.44
N VAL A 149 12.28 12.09 13.94
CA VAL A 149 12.75 10.75 13.61
C VAL A 149 13.54 10.14 14.77
N GLN A 150 13.08 9.00 15.27
CA GLN A 150 13.74 8.22 16.32
C GLN A 150 14.16 6.84 15.80
N THR A 151 15.35 6.78 15.19
CA THR A 151 15.84 5.59 14.48
C THR A 151 16.01 4.35 15.38
N HIS A 152 16.42 4.52 16.65
CA HIS A 152 16.66 3.42 17.59
C HIS A 152 15.39 2.61 17.92
N ILE A 153 14.23 3.26 17.97
CA ILE A 153 12.91 2.62 18.16
C ILE A 153 12.09 2.53 16.87
N ARG A 154 12.65 2.99 15.74
CA ARG A 154 12.02 3.00 14.42
C ARG A 154 10.64 3.67 14.43
N THR A 155 10.61 4.89 14.96
CA THR A 155 9.40 5.73 15.03
C THR A 155 9.66 7.06 14.35
N ILE A 156 8.66 7.56 13.62
CA ILE A 156 8.55 8.94 13.16
C ILE A 156 7.33 9.54 13.87
N THR A 157 7.47 10.73 14.47
CA THR A 157 6.40 11.39 15.21
C THR A 157 6.11 12.76 14.59
N HIS A 158 4.89 13.01 14.15
CA HIS A 158 4.46 14.34 13.73
C HIS A 158 4.27 15.23 14.97
N ARG A 159 5.04 16.32 15.07
CA ARG A 159 5.13 17.15 16.29
C ARG A 159 3.86 17.92 16.61
N GLY A 160 3.08 18.29 15.59
CA GLY A 160 1.86 19.07 15.78
C GLY A 160 0.68 18.27 16.30
N THR A 161 0.67 16.95 16.11
CA THR A 161 -0.47 16.09 16.46
C THR A 161 -0.10 14.90 17.33
N ASP A 162 1.17 14.71 17.69
CA ASP A 162 1.71 13.52 18.33
C ASP A 162 1.39 12.20 17.60
N THR A 163 1.06 12.29 16.30
CA THR A 163 0.80 11.11 15.48
C THR A 163 2.10 10.37 15.22
N THR A 164 2.10 9.05 15.31
CA THR A 164 3.30 8.23 15.14
C THR A 164 3.19 7.27 13.97
N LEU A 165 4.28 7.08 13.22
CA LEU A 165 4.50 5.94 12.32
C LEU A 165 5.60 5.06 12.91
N LYS A 166 5.28 3.82 13.28
CA LYS A 166 6.18 2.94 14.01
C LYS A 166 6.31 1.55 13.38
N VAL A 167 7.53 1.03 13.35
CA VAL A 167 7.75 -0.39 13.05
C VAL A 167 7.40 -1.24 14.27
N VAL A 168 6.54 -2.24 14.07
CA VAL A 168 6.25 -3.26 15.08
C VAL A 168 6.70 -4.62 14.58
N ALA A 169 7.31 -5.38 15.47
CA ALA A 169 7.70 -6.76 15.17
C ALA A 169 6.45 -7.61 14.90
N ALA A 170 6.56 -8.57 13.99
CA ALA A 170 5.54 -9.57 13.78
C ALA A 170 5.58 -10.64 14.88
N ASP A 171 5.28 -10.25 16.12
CA ASP A 171 5.15 -11.13 17.28
C ASP A 171 3.77 -10.97 17.94
N PRO A 172 3.05 -12.06 18.26
CA PRO A 172 1.72 -11.98 18.85
C PRO A 172 1.62 -11.08 20.09
N ASN A 173 2.64 -11.06 20.96
CA ASN A 173 2.62 -10.24 22.17
C ASN A 173 2.76 -8.74 21.88
N THR A 174 3.41 -8.40 20.77
CA THR A 174 3.61 -7.00 20.35
C THR A 174 2.47 -6.46 19.51
N VAL A 175 1.76 -7.36 18.81
CA VAL A 175 0.67 -7.02 17.89
C VAL A 175 -0.68 -6.89 18.62
N SER A 176 -0.85 -7.63 19.71
CA SER A 176 -2.04 -7.55 20.54
C SER A 176 -2.23 -6.15 21.14
N GLY A 177 -3.41 -5.57 20.95
CA GLY A 177 -3.76 -4.25 21.51
C GLY A 177 -3.24 -3.03 20.74
N ILE A 178 -2.63 -3.23 19.57
CA ILE A 178 -2.24 -2.11 18.69
C ILE A 178 -3.49 -1.32 18.27
N LYS A 179 -3.41 -0.01 18.49
CA LYS A 179 -4.47 0.97 18.21
C LYS A 179 -4.12 1.80 16.97
N SER A 180 -3.90 1.12 15.84
CA SER A 180 -3.48 1.75 14.59
C SER A 180 -4.65 2.26 13.75
N VAL A 181 -4.54 3.48 13.23
CA VAL A 181 -5.42 4.11 12.23
C VAL A 181 -5.01 3.67 10.83
N GLY A 182 -3.72 3.54 10.53
CA GLY A 182 -3.25 3.02 9.26
C GLY A 182 -2.20 1.94 9.47
N THR A 183 -2.41 0.75 8.91
CA THR A 183 -1.47 -0.37 9.06
C THR A 183 -0.95 -0.81 7.71
N LEU A 184 0.37 -0.76 7.53
CA LEU A 184 1.07 -1.41 6.41
C LEU A 184 1.49 -2.82 6.83
N ILE A 185 1.05 -3.81 6.05
CA ILE A 185 1.53 -5.20 6.14
C ILE A 185 2.38 -5.46 4.90
N ASP A 186 3.70 -5.42 5.08
CA ASP A 186 4.68 -5.58 3.99
C ASP A 186 5.10 -7.05 3.84
N GLU A 187 5.39 -7.46 2.60
CA GLU A 187 5.78 -8.82 2.20
C GLU A 187 4.81 -9.93 2.67
N LEU A 188 3.50 -9.79 2.35
CA LEU A 188 2.46 -10.75 2.80
C LEU A 188 2.79 -12.22 2.46
N TRP A 189 3.43 -12.50 1.33
CA TRP A 189 3.80 -13.87 0.94
C TRP A 189 4.70 -14.59 1.96
N LEU A 190 5.57 -13.85 2.66
CA LEU A 190 6.44 -14.41 3.71
C LEU A 190 5.63 -14.82 4.95
N PHE A 191 4.59 -14.05 5.32
CA PHE A 191 3.65 -14.45 6.36
C PHE A 191 2.86 -15.71 5.98
N GLY A 192 2.66 -15.95 4.68
CA GLY A 192 2.04 -17.18 4.18
C GLY A 192 2.81 -18.46 4.56
N LYS A 193 4.10 -18.34 4.88
CA LYS A 193 4.97 -19.46 5.30
C LYS A 193 4.96 -19.70 6.82
N GLN A 194 4.32 -18.83 7.59
CA GLN A 194 4.31 -18.87 9.06
C GLN A 194 2.96 -19.36 9.58
N HIS A 195 2.97 -20.29 10.53
CA HIS A 195 1.76 -20.99 10.99
C HIS A 195 0.74 -20.07 11.69
N ASN A 196 1.19 -19.10 12.49
CA ASN A 196 0.33 -18.28 13.34
C ASN A 196 0.07 -16.86 12.80
N SER A 197 0.46 -16.58 11.55
CA SER A 197 0.36 -15.23 11.01
C SER A 197 -1.07 -14.78 10.75
N GLU A 198 -2.00 -15.71 10.53
CA GLU A 198 -3.40 -15.35 10.30
C GLU A 198 -4.03 -14.71 11.55
N ASP A 199 -3.86 -15.36 12.71
CA ASP A 199 -4.36 -14.83 13.98
C ASP A 199 -3.64 -13.53 14.36
N MET A 200 -2.31 -13.49 14.20
CA MET A 200 -1.51 -12.29 14.45
C MET A 200 -1.97 -11.11 13.59
N LEU A 201 -2.12 -11.29 12.27
CA LEU A 201 -2.57 -10.21 11.39
C LEU A 201 -4.01 -9.81 11.67
N ARG A 202 -4.88 -10.74 12.06
CA ARG A 202 -6.25 -10.43 12.50
C ARG A 202 -6.27 -9.52 13.73
N GLU A 203 -5.40 -9.78 14.71
CA GLU A 203 -5.23 -8.89 15.87
C GLU A 203 -4.67 -7.52 15.47
N ALA A 204 -3.67 -7.51 14.57
CA ALA A 204 -3.03 -6.28 14.09
C ALA A 204 -4.03 -5.29 13.46
N VAL A 205 -4.99 -5.82 12.70
CA VAL A 205 -5.99 -5.03 12.00
C VAL A 205 -7.26 -4.81 12.82
N GLY A 206 -7.45 -5.52 13.93
CA GLY A 206 -8.65 -5.43 14.76
C GLY A 206 -8.92 -4.02 15.32
N GLY A 207 -7.88 -3.20 15.48
CA GLY A 207 -8.01 -1.80 15.88
C GLY A 207 -8.87 -0.95 14.94
N MET A 208 -8.99 -1.35 13.67
CA MET A 208 -9.77 -0.67 12.64
C MET A 208 -11.25 -0.53 12.99
N ALA A 209 -11.82 -1.46 13.77
CA ALA A 209 -13.24 -1.45 14.13
C ALA A 209 -13.69 -0.17 14.87
N SER A 210 -12.76 0.57 15.49
CA SER A 210 -13.04 1.82 16.21
C SER A 210 -12.46 3.07 15.52
N ARG A 211 -11.98 2.93 14.27
CA ARG A 211 -11.30 3.97 13.48
C ARG A 211 -11.90 4.00 12.07
N PRO A 212 -13.10 4.58 11.90
CA PRO A 212 -13.80 4.60 10.62
C PRO A 212 -13.03 5.32 9.49
N GLU A 213 -12.03 6.14 9.83
CA GLU A 213 -11.14 6.83 8.90
C GLU A 213 -9.93 6.00 8.45
N GLY A 214 -9.69 4.86 9.10
CA GLY A 214 -8.47 4.09 8.98
C GLY A 214 -8.37 3.27 7.69
N PHE A 215 -7.22 2.65 7.48
CA PHE A 215 -7.03 1.65 6.42
C PHE A 215 -5.97 0.59 6.78
N VAL A 216 -5.99 -0.52 6.03
CA VAL A 216 -4.92 -1.51 6.00
C VAL A 216 -4.43 -1.65 4.57
N MET A 217 -3.12 -1.54 4.38
CA MET A 217 -2.48 -1.79 3.09
C MET A 217 -1.62 -3.04 3.19
N TYR A 218 -1.95 -4.04 2.37
CA TYR A 218 -1.13 -5.22 2.16
C TYR A 218 -0.30 -5.00 0.91
N THR A 219 1.02 -5.18 1.01
CA THR A 219 1.87 -5.16 -0.17
C THR A 219 2.68 -6.45 -0.25
N THR A 220 2.79 -7.01 -1.46
CA THR A 220 3.49 -8.27 -1.65
C THR A 220 4.00 -8.39 -3.08
N THR A 221 5.04 -9.20 -3.24
CA THR A 221 5.40 -9.74 -4.55
C THR A 221 4.80 -11.14 -4.67
N GLN A 222 4.87 -11.74 -5.86
CA GLN A 222 4.51 -13.14 -6.00
C GLN A 222 5.54 -14.03 -5.29
N SER A 223 5.06 -15.12 -4.70
CA SER A 223 5.92 -16.13 -4.06
C SER A 223 6.72 -16.91 -5.11
N ASN A 224 7.92 -17.36 -4.73
CA ASN A 224 8.73 -18.30 -5.53
C ASN A 224 8.22 -19.76 -5.42
N GLU A 225 7.35 -20.01 -4.46
CA GLU A 225 6.66 -21.28 -4.20
C GLU A 225 5.14 -21.07 -4.33
N PRO A 226 4.33 -22.14 -4.50
CA PRO A 226 2.88 -22.02 -4.48
C PRO A 226 2.39 -21.21 -3.27
N PRO A 227 1.48 -20.22 -3.45
CA PRO A 227 0.95 -19.42 -2.35
C PRO A 227 0.41 -20.31 -1.21
N ALA A 228 0.74 -19.95 0.03
CA ALA A 228 0.35 -20.68 1.24
C ALA A 228 -0.23 -19.74 2.32
N GLY A 229 -0.86 -20.34 3.32
CA GLY A 229 -1.34 -19.66 4.52
C GLY A 229 -2.20 -18.41 4.25
N VAL A 230 -1.97 -17.36 5.05
CA VAL A 230 -2.69 -16.09 4.96
C VAL A 230 -2.54 -15.40 3.60
N PHE A 231 -1.38 -15.57 2.94
CA PHE A 231 -1.15 -15.02 1.61
C PHE A 231 -2.06 -15.66 0.56
N LYS A 232 -2.16 -17.00 0.53
CA LYS A 232 -3.05 -17.70 -0.41
C LYS A 232 -4.49 -17.24 -0.25
N LYS A 233 -4.97 -17.15 0.99
CA LYS A 233 -6.34 -16.72 1.32
C LYS A 233 -6.61 -15.30 0.84
N LYS A 234 -5.72 -14.35 1.17
CA LYS A 234 -5.89 -12.94 0.79
C LYS A 234 -5.75 -12.72 -0.71
N LEU A 235 -4.81 -13.41 -1.39
CA LEU A 235 -4.66 -13.36 -2.84
C LEU A 235 -5.92 -13.87 -3.54
N GLN A 236 -6.49 -14.99 -3.09
CA GLN A 236 -7.73 -15.52 -3.66
C GLN A 236 -8.90 -14.56 -3.45
N TYR A 237 -9.05 -14.01 -2.23
CA TYR A 237 -10.08 -12.99 -1.93
C TYR A 237 -9.94 -11.77 -2.84
N ALA A 238 -8.72 -11.25 -3.00
CA ALA A 238 -8.45 -10.09 -3.85
C ALA A 238 -8.80 -10.35 -5.32
N ARG A 239 -8.50 -11.54 -5.84
CA ARG A 239 -8.92 -11.96 -7.18
C ARG A 239 -10.44 -12.08 -7.29
N ASP A 240 -11.11 -12.65 -6.30
CA ASP A 240 -12.56 -12.82 -6.33
C ASP A 240 -13.32 -11.48 -6.22
N VAL A 241 -12.78 -10.48 -5.50
CA VAL A 241 -13.29 -9.10 -5.51
C VAL A 241 -13.03 -8.44 -6.87
N ARG A 242 -11.79 -8.51 -7.38
CA ARG A 242 -11.43 -7.94 -8.70
C ARG A 242 -12.32 -8.50 -9.80
N ASP A 243 -12.54 -9.81 -9.81
CA ASP A 243 -13.34 -10.50 -10.83
C ASP A 243 -14.87 -10.33 -10.62
N GLY A 244 -15.31 -9.63 -9.56
CA GLY A 244 -16.72 -9.39 -9.27
C GLY A 244 -17.50 -10.58 -8.70
N LYS A 245 -16.80 -11.64 -8.27
CA LYS A 245 -17.41 -12.82 -7.62
C LYS A 245 -17.80 -12.52 -6.17
N ILE A 246 -17.01 -11.67 -5.50
CA ILE A 246 -17.31 -11.11 -4.18
C ILE A 246 -17.58 -9.63 -4.36
N HIS A 247 -18.76 -9.17 -3.91
CA HIS A 247 -19.09 -7.75 -3.89
C HIS A 247 -18.62 -7.12 -2.57
N ASP A 248 -17.41 -6.54 -2.59
CA ASP A 248 -16.85 -5.79 -1.46
C ASP A 248 -16.23 -4.46 -1.94
N PRO A 249 -17.01 -3.37 -1.94
CA PRO A 249 -16.55 -2.07 -2.42
C PRO A 249 -15.58 -1.38 -1.44
N HIS A 250 -15.25 -2.00 -0.29
CA HIS A 250 -14.30 -1.48 0.69
C HIS A 250 -12.89 -2.09 0.55
N PHE A 251 -12.75 -3.10 -0.31
CA PHE A 251 -11.50 -3.78 -0.59
C PHE A 251 -11.01 -3.43 -1.99
N LEU A 252 -9.83 -2.82 -2.12
CA LEU A 252 -9.22 -2.44 -3.39
C LEU A 252 -8.11 -3.43 -3.80
N PRO A 253 -8.36 -4.30 -4.79
CA PRO A 253 -7.34 -5.16 -5.37
C PRO A 253 -6.55 -4.42 -6.46
N VAL A 254 -5.24 -4.27 -6.26
CA VAL A 254 -4.29 -3.80 -7.28
C VAL A 254 -3.32 -4.92 -7.59
N ILE A 255 -3.62 -5.67 -8.65
CA ILE A 255 -2.94 -6.93 -8.97
C ILE A 255 -2.40 -6.86 -10.38
N PHE A 256 -1.07 -6.78 -10.49
CA PHE A 256 -0.37 -6.92 -11.76
C PHE A 256 0.08 -8.37 -11.92
N GLU A 257 -0.69 -9.15 -12.68
CA GLU A 257 -0.45 -10.57 -12.95
C GLU A 257 -0.89 -10.95 -14.36
N HIS A 258 -0.37 -12.06 -14.89
CA HIS A 258 -0.79 -12.57 -16.19
C HIS A 258 -2.14 -13.27 -16.10
N PRO A 259 -3.01 -13.17 -17.12
CA PRO A 259 -4.25 -13.91 -17.22
C PRO A 259 -4.06 -15.42 -17.12
N PRO A 260 -4.99 -16.17 -16.47
CA PRO A 260 -4.88 -17.62 -16.32
C PRO A 260 -4.66 -18.37 -17.64
N GLU A 261 -5.25 -17.90 -18.73
CA GLU A 261 -5.07 -18.47 -20.07
C GLU A 261 -3.62 -18.32 -20.59
N MET A 262 -2.97 -17.17 -20.34
CA MET A 262 -1.56 -16.96 -20.71
C MET A 262 -0.61 -17.75 -19.80
N VAL A 263 -1.02 -17.99 -18.55
CA VAL A 263 -0.30 -18.89 -17.65
C VAL A 263 -0.38 -20.32 -18.17
N ALA A 264 -1.58 -20.79 -18.52
CA ALA A 264 -1.83 -22.14 -19.01
C ALA A 264 -1.16 -22.43 -20.37
N SER A 265 -1.10 -21.45 -21.28
CA SER A 265 -0.45 -21.61 -22.59
C SER A 265 1.08 -21.47 -22.53
N GLY A 266 1.63 -20.97 -21.43
CA GLY A 266 3.07 -20.68 -21.29
C GLY A 266 3.49 -19.32 -21.87
N GLU A 267 2.56 -18.54 -22.45
CA GLU A 267 2.85 -17.22 -23.02
C GLU A 267 3.41 -16.22 -22.00
N HIS A 268 3.04 -16.35 -20.72
CA HIS A 268 3.59 -15.52 -19.64
C HIS A 268 5.13 -15.60 -19.50
N LEU A 269 5.77 -16.62 -20.06
CA LEU A 269 7.23 -16.79 -20.06
C LEU A 269 7.92 -16.03 -21.20
N LEU A 270 7.16 -15.53 -22.17
CA LEU A 270 7.70 -14.77 -23.30
C LEU A 270 8.09 -13.36 -22.82
N LEU A 271 9.27 -12.89 -23.23
CA LEU A 271 9.80 -11.57 -22.87
C LEU A 271 8.83 -10.44 -23.26
N ASP A 272 8.21 -10.55 -24.44
CA ASP A 272 7.23 -9.59 -24.97
C ASP A 272 6.03 -9.36 -24.04
N ASN A 273 5.73 -10.34 -23.16
CA ASN A 273 4.63 -10.28 -22.21
C ASN A 273 5.04 -9.77 -20.81
N LEU A 274 6.34 -9.48 -20.57
CA LEU A 274 6.79 -8.99 -19.26
C LEU A 274 6.26 -7.58 -18.96
N ALA A 275 6.23 -6.70 -19.97
CA ALA A 275 5.76 -5.32 -19.82
C ALA A 275 4.30 -5.24 -19.34
N MET A 276 3.47 -6.23 -19.71
CA MET A 276 2.05 -6.29 -19.34
C MET A 276 1.81 -6.23 -17.82
N VAL A 277 2.73 -6.80 -17.03
CA VAL A 277 2.56 -6.95 -15.58
C VAL A 277 3.64 -6.21 -14.79
N ASN A 278 4.50 -5.46 -15.47
CA ASN A 278 5.61 -4.72 -14.86
C ASN A 278 5.34 -3.21 -14.97
N PRO A 279 4.53 -2.63 -14.07
CA PRO A 279 4.05 -1.27 -14.22
C PRO A 279 5.13 -0.18 -14.05
N ASN A 280 6.34 -0.53 -13.60
CA ASN A 280 7.50 0.36 -13.55
C ASN A 280 8.56 0.07 -14.62
N LEU A 281 8.25 -0.69 -15.67
CA LEU A 281 9.14 -0.80 -16.82
C LEU A 281 9.36 0.59 -17.44
N GLY A 282 10.62 0.97 -17.68
CA GLY A 282 11.01 2.33 -18.08
C GLY A 282 11.10 3.34 -16.93
N TYR A 283 10.90 2.90 -15.68
CA TYR A 283 11.05 3.73 -14.46
C TYR A 283 12.08 3.12 -13.53
N SER A 284 11.64 2.36 -12.52
CA SER A 284 12.55 1.67 -11.57
C SER A 284 13.07 0.33 -12.11
N VAL A 285 12.53 -0.13 -13.23
CA VAL A 285 12.99 -1.30 -13.97
C VAL A 285 13.43 -0.85 -15.36
N ASP A 286 14.69 -1.13 -15.69
CA ASP A 286 15.29 -0.82 -17.00
C ASP A 286 14.61 -1.62 -18.13
N GLU A 287 14.61 -1.07 -19.33
CA GLU A 287 13.97 -1.64 -20.54
C GLU A 287 14.70 -2.87 -21.10
#